data_AF-A0A0F9HH73-F1
#
_entry.id   AF-A0A0F9HH73-F1
#
_cell.length_a   1.000
_cell.length_b   1.000
_cell.length_c   1.000
_cell.angle_alpha   90.00
_cell.angle_beta   90.00
_cell.angle_gamma   90.00
#
_symmetry.space_group_name_H-M   'P 1'
#
loop_
_entity.id
_entity.type
_entity.pdbx_description
1 polymer ?
#
loop_
_entity_poly.entity_id
_entity_poly.type
_entity_poly.pdbx_seq_one_letter_code
_entity_poly.pdbx_strand_id
1 'polypeptide(L)'
;MSKKEIDKRQLIRRPWLTSYKGAKTRCENPNNPRYHRYGGRGIKFKLTQEKCAYLWKRDKAWSLYEPSIDRIANNGDYTLSNCHFIEMPINSGKDKKKPVLQYDLEGNFIKEWSSILEASKSLNIDNSNIGKVRMGKINSAGGYIWRIKNEY
;
A
#
# COMPACT_ATOMS: atom_id res chain seq x y z
N MET A 1 12.58 16.94 26.72
CA MET A 1 11.77 17.12 25.49
C MET A 1 10.54 16.24 25.58
N SER A 2 9.37 16.83 25.83
CA SER A 2 8.13 16.12 26.18
C SER A 2 7.51 15.40 24.97
N LYS A 3 7.27 14.09 25.11
CA LYS A 3 6.36 13.34 24.23
C LYS A 3 4.96 13.91 24.45
N LYS A 4 4.42 14.66 23.49
CA LYS A 4 3.04 15.14 23.53
C LYS A 4 2.10 13.93 23.59
N GLU A 5 1.59 13.64 24.78
CA GLU A 5 0.44 12.74 24.97
C GLU A 5 -0.71 13.28 24.13
N ILE A 6 -1.18 12.47 23.18
CA ILE A 6 -2.30 12.84 22.32
C ILE A 6 -3.56 12.77 23.20
N ASP A 7 -4.17 13.92 23.47
CA ASP A 7 -5.41 14.03 24.24
C ASP A 7 -6.52 13.18 23.61
N LYS A 8 -6.96 12.15 24.34
CA LYS A 8 -8.03 11.22 23.92
C LYS A 8 -9.35 11.95 23.62
N ARG A 9 -9.61 13.12 24.22
CA ARG A 9 -10.81 13.94 23.95
C ARG A 9 -10.79 14.53 22.53
N GLN A 10 -9.62 14.85 21.99
CA GLN A 10 -9.49 15.30 20.60
C GLN A 10 -9.81 14.19 19.60
N LEU A 11 -9.51 12.94 19.94
CA LEU A 11 -9.80 11.77 19.09
C LEU A 11 -11.30 11.54 18.93
N ILE A 12 -12.09 11.75 20.00
CA ILE A 12 -13.54 11.57 19.99
C ILE A 12 -14.22 12.65 19.13
N ARG A 13 -13.74 13.91 19.18
CA ARG A 13 -14.32 15.00 18.38
C ARG A 13 -13.86 15.03 16.92
N ARG A 14 -12.66 14.53 16.64
CA ARG A 14 -12.02 14.61 15.31
C ARG A 14 -11.33 13.29 15.01
N PRO A 15 -12.08 12.21 14.71
CA PRO A 15 -11.53 10.86 14.60
C PRO A 15 -10.49 10.72 13.47
N TRP A 16 -10.59 11.54 12.43
CA TRP A 16 -9.62 11.61 11.34
C TRP A 16 -8.27 12.28 11.71
N LEU A 17 -8.19 13.00 12.84
CA LEU A 17 -7.05 13.87 13.16
C LEU A 17 -5.77 13.08 13.40
N THR A 18 -5.87 11.89 13.97
CA THR A 18 -4.70 10.99 14.15
C THR A 18 -4.16 10.51 12.82
N SER A 19 -5.03 10.09 11.92
CA SER A 19 -4.65 9.67 10.57
C SER A 19 -4.00 10.82 9.81
N TYR A 20 -4.57 12.03 9.90
CA TYR A 20 -3.99 13.26 9.34
C TYR A 20 -2.59 13.55 9.88
N LYS A 21 -2.43 13.65 11.20
CA LYS A 21 -1.15 13.95 11.86
C LYS A 21 -0.12 12.88 11.53
N GLY A 22 -0.50 11.60 11.60
CA GLY A 22 0.39 10.47 11.31
C GLY A 22 0.88 10.49 9.86
N ALA A 23 -0.02 10.70 8.90
CA ALA A 23 0.32 10.78 7.48
C ALA A 23 1.24 11.98 7.20
N LYS A 24 0.92 13.16 7.75
CA LYS A 24 1.74 14.38 7.62
C LYS A 24 3.15 14.17 8.17
N THR A 25 3.27 13.66 9.40
CA THR A 25 4.58 13.41 10.02
C THR A 25 5.43 12.42 9.22
N ARG A 26 4.86 11.32 8.70
CA ARG A 26 5.63 10.37 7.87
C ARG A 26 6.11 11.03 6.57
N CYS A 27 5.34 11.97 6.04
CA CYS A 27 5.62 12.65 4.78
C CYS A 27 6.64 13.79 4.92
N GLU A 28 6.61 14.54 6.02
CA GLU A 28 7.35 15.82 6.12
C GLU A 28 8.51 15.80 7.11
N ASN A 29 8.60 14.82 8.03
CA ASN A 29 9.64 14.78 9.05
C ASN A 29 10.76 13.80 8.67
N PRO A 30 11.96 14.26 8.27
CA PRO A 30 13.09 13.38 7.92
C PRO A 30 13.56 12.48 9.06
N ASN A 31 13.34 12.89 10.32
CA ASN A 31 13.71 12.10 11.50
C ASN A 31 12.69 10.98 11.80
N ASN A 32 11.57 10.92 11.08
CA ASN A 32 10.65 9.80 11.23
C ASN A 32 11.31 8.52 10.68
N PRO A 33 11.34 7.39 11.43
CA PRO A 33 11.95 6.14 10.94
C PRO A 33 11.35 5.62 9.62
N ARG A 34 10.11 6.02 9.31
CA ARG A 34 9.40 5.65 8.08
C ARG A 34 9.54 6.69 6.97
N TYR A 35 10.21 7.82 7.18
CA TYR A 35 10.32 8.92 6.20
C TYR A 35 10.77 8.44 4.82
N HIS A 36 11.77 7.55 4.76
CA HIS A 36 12.28 6.94 3.52
C HIS A 36 11.22 6.25 2.66
N ARG A 37 10.07 5.84 3.22
CA ARG A 37 8.95 5.22 2.50
C ARG A 37 7.87 6.20 2.04
N TYR A 38 7.98 7.46 2.45
CA TYR A 38 7.01 8.52 2.20
C TYR A 38 7.74 9.74 1.64
N GLY A 39 8.07 10.74 2.47
CA GLY A 39 8.73 11.97 2.02
C GLY A 39 10.07 11.73 1.34
N GLY A 40 10.84 10.75 1.81
CA GLY A 40 12.11 10.36 1.19
C GLY A 40 11.99 9.82 -0.24
N ARG A 41 10.77 9.54 -0.72
CA ARG A 41 10.47 9.14 -2.11
C ARG A 41 10.00 10.32 -2.97
N GLY A 42 9.97 11.54 -2.43
CA GLY A 42 9.43 12.72 -3.09
C GLY A 42 7.91 12.88 -2.97
N ILE A 43 7.24 12.06 -2.15
CA ILE A 43 5.79 12.15 -1.96
C ILE A 43 5.46 13.38 -1.11
N LYS A 44 4.49 14.20 -1.55
CA LYS A 44 4.11 15.44 -0.89
C LYS A 44 2.80 15.30 -0.12
N PHE A 45 2.70 16.01 1.00
CA PHE A 45 1.47 16.08 1.80
C PHE A 45 0.67 17.34 1.44
N LYS A 46 -0.41 17.18 0.66
CA LYS A 46 -1.23 18.30 0.14
C LYS A 46 -2.66 18.32 0.70
N LEU A 47 -2.94 17.51 1.71
CA LEU A 47 -4.22 17.53 2.42
C LEU A 47 -4.23 18.63 3.49
N THR A 48 -5.36 19.35 3.59
CA THR A 48 -5.67 20.17 4.75
C THR A 48 -6.49 19.36 5.76
N GLN A 49 -6.69 19.89 6.98
CA GLN A 49 -7.52 19.26 7.99
C GLN A 49 -8.98 19.14 7.52
N GLU A 50 -9.49 20.15 6.82
CA GLU A 50 -10.84 20.21 6.26
C GLU A 50 -11.01 19.15 5.16
N LYS A 51 -10.01 19.01 4.27
CA LYS A 51 -10.01 17.96 3.24
C LYS A 51 -9.97 16.57 3.85
N CYS A 52 -9.19 16.35 4.90
CA CYS A 52 -9.16 15.05 5.60
C CYS A 52 -10.50 14.75 6.32
N ALA A 53 -11.11 15.75 6.93
CA ALA A 53 -12.45 15.63 7.52
C ALA A 53 -13.51 15.32 6.46
N TYR A 54 -13.39 15.92 5.28
CA TYR A 54 -14.24 15.60 4.14
C TYR A 54 -14.05 14.15 3.68
N LEU A 55 -12.81 13.66 3.53
CA LEU A 55 -12.51 12.26 3.19
C LEU A 55 -13.15 11.30 4.19
N TRP A 56 -13.00 11.57 5.48
CA TRP A 56 -13.63 10.78 6.54
C TRP A 56 -15.14 10.64 6.32
N LYS A 57 -15.80 11.73 5.89
CA LYS A 57 -17.23 11.72 5.63
C LYS A 57 -17.58 11.00 4.33
N ARG A 58 -16.89 11.35 3.24
CA ARG A 58 -17.09 10.79 1.90
C ARG A 58 -16.97 9.27 1.90
N ASP A 59 -15.96 8.76 2.59
CA ASP A 59 -15.62 7.33 2.61
C ASP A 59 -16.36 6.57 3.71
N LYS A 60 -17.28 7.22 4.43
CA LYS A 60 -18.02 6.66 5.56
C LYS A 60 -17.08 6.02 6.60
N ALA A 61 -15.94 6.65 6.87
CA ALA A 61 -14.91 6.07 7.73
C ALA A 61 -15.37 5.81 9.17
N TRP A 62 -16.46 6.47 9.60
CA TRP A 62 -17.12 6.22 10.87
C TRP A 62 -17.77 4.82 10.99
N SER A 63 -18.01 4.13 9.86
CA SER A 63 -18.57 2.77 9.84
C SER A 63 -17.51 1.69 9.64
N LEU A 64 -16.23 2.07 9.53
CA LEU A 64 -15.12 1.12 9.45
C LEU A 64 -14.75 0.63 10.85
N TYR A 65 -14.29 -0.61 10.95
CA TYR A 65 -13.82 -1.19 12.21
C TYR A 65 -12.50 -0.55 12.65
N GLU A 66 -11.53 -0.45 11.73
CA GLU A 66 -10.23 0.18 11.95
C GLU A 66 -9.89 1.15 10.80
N PRO A 67 -10.46 2.37 10.80
CA PRO A 67 -10.27 3.33 9.72
C PRO A 67 -8.83 3.81 9.58
N SER A 68 -8.28 3.67 8.38
CA SER A 68 -6.91 4.03 8.03
C SER A 68 -6.89 4.87 6.76
N ILE A 69 -6.15 5.99 6.77
CA ILE A 69 -5.97 6.79 5.55
C ILE A 69 -4.96 6.11 4.62
N ASP A 70 -5.40 5.88 3.39
CA ASP A 70 -4.64 5.24 2.33
C ASP A 70 -4.44 6.19 1.14
N ARG A 71 -3.44 5.88 0.31
CA ARG A 71 -3.28 6.48 -1.01
C ARG A 71 -3.70 5.47 -2.08
N ILE A 72 -4.60 5.86 -2.98
CA ILE A 72 -5.07 5.02 -4.09
C ILE A 72 -3.87 4.58 -4.93
N ALA A 73 -3.12 5.55 -5.45
CA ALA A 73 -1.80 5.36 -6.03
C ALA A 73 -0.73 5.56 -4.95
N ASN A 74 -0.06 4.47 -4.56
CA ASN A 74 0.90 4.46 -3.45
C ASN A 74 2.08 5.43 -3.64
N ASN A 75 2.44 5.72 -4.90
CA ASN A 75 3.53 6.62 -5.26
C ASN A 75 3.05 8.08 -5.45
N GLY A 76 1.74 8.32 -5.38
CA GLY A 76 1.17 9.65 -5.53
C GLY A 76 1.17 10.46 -4.22
N ASP A 77 0.95 11.76 -4.35
CA ASP A 77 0.82 12.71 -3.23
C ASP A 77 -0.42 12.43 -2.36
N TYR A 78 -0.38 12.86 -1.11
CA TYR A 78 -1.60 12.93 -0.30
C TYR A 78 -2.47 14.09 -0.80
N THR A 79 -3.47 13.78 -1.61
CA THR A 79 -4.42 14.74 -2.20
C THR A 79 -5.84 14.26 -1.98
N LEU A 80 -6.83 15.12 -2.24
CA LEU A 80 -8.25 14.76 -2.11
C LEU A 80 -8.65 13.59 -3.03
N SER A 81 -8.10 13.55 -4.24
CA SER A 81 -8.38 12.52 -5.24
C SER A 81 -7.56 11.25 -5.02
N ASN A 82 -6.33 11.35 -4.52
CA ASN A 82 -5.47 10.20 -4.30
C ASN A 82 -5.59 9.59 -2.90
N CYS A 83 -6.39 10.16 -1.99
CA CYS A 83 -6.57 9.60 -0.65
C CYS A 83 -8.00 9.13 -0.41
N HIS A 84 -8.12 8.10 0.41
CA HIS A 84 -9.38 7.64 0.95
C HIS A 84 -9.17 6.89 2.27
N PHE A 85 -10.22 6.73 3.05
CA PHE A 85 -10.22 5.86 4.23
C PHE A 85 -10.65 4.44 3.85
N ILE A 86 -9.91 3.46 4.37
CA ILE A 86 -10.19 2.02 4.25
C ILE A 86 -9.84 1.31 5.57
N GLU A 87 -10.23 0.04 5.66
CA GLU A 87 -9.81 -0.83 6.75
C GLU A 87 -8.28 -0.99 6.79
N MET A 88 -7.70 -0.90 7.99
CA MET A 88 -6.27 -1.07 8.23
C MET A 88 -5.72 -2.41 7.67
N PRO A 89 -6.40 -3.56 7.80
CA PRO A 89 -5.99 -4.81 7.16
C PRO A 89 -5.84 -4.72 5.64
N ILE A 90 -6.69 -3.92 4.97
CA ILE A 90 -6.61 -3.72 3.51
C ILE A 90 -5.41 -2.83 3.19
N ASN A 91 -5.24 -1.71 3.92
CA ASN A 91 -4.14 -0.77 3.72
C ASN A 91 -2.78 -1.46 3.89
N SER A 92 -2.58 -2.16 5.01
CA SER A 92 -1.34 -2.88 5.31
C SER A 92 -1.05 -4.05 4.35
N GLY A 93 -2.07 -4.58 3.67
CA GLY A 93 -1.95 -5.63 2.67
C GLY A 93 -1.57 -5.16 1.27
N LYS A 94 -1.74 -3.87 0.93
CA LYS A 94 -1.50 -3.34 -0.42
C LYS A 94 -0.05 -3.52 -0.89
N ASP A 95 0.92 -3.20 -0.04
CA ASP A 95 2.35 -3.27 -0.38
C ASP A 95 2.87 -4.72 -0.59
N LYS A 96 2.08 -5.73 -0.23
CA LYS A 96 2.43 -7.15 -0.45
C LYS A 96 2.10 -7.64 -1.86
N LYS A 97 1.25 -6.92 -2.60
CA LYS A 97 0.82 -7.30 -3.95
C LYS A 97 1.81 -6.76 -4.97
N LYS A 98 2.81 -7.57 -5.32
CA LYS A 98 3.73 -7.28 -6.42
C LYS A 98 3.23 -7.97 -7.69
N PRO A 99 2.90 -7.24 -8.77
CA PRO A 99 2.50 -7.85 -10.02
C PRO A 99 3.57 -8.79 -10.56
N VAL A 100 3.13 -9.90 -11.12
CA VAL A 100 4.00 -10.91 -11.74
C VAL A 100 3.58 -11.16 -13.18
N LEU A 101 4.59 -11.32 -14.02
CA LEU A 101 4.47 -11.61 -15.44
C LEU A 101 4.69 -13.11 -15.63
N GLN A 102 3.74 -13.74 -16.31
CA GLN A 102 3.78 -15.13 -16.70
C GLN A 102 4.25 -15.24 -18.16
N TYR A 103 5.19 -16.13 -18.40
CA TYR A 103 5.69 -16.46 -19.72
C TYR A 103 5.60 -17.98 -19.93
N ASP A 104 5.53 -18.42 -21.18
CA ASP A 104 5.79 -19.82 -21.50
C ASP A 104 7.29 -20.15 -21.33
N LEU A 105 7.66 -21.40 -21.61
CA LEU A 105 9.05 -21.85 -21.50
C LEU A 105 9.96 -21.33 -22.62
N GLU A 106 9.40 -20.82 -23.70
CA GLU A 106 10.11 -20.19 -24.82
C GLU A 106 10.38 -18.70 -24.54
N GLY A 107 9.73 -18.14 -23.50
CA GLY A 107 9.88 -16.75 -23.09
C GLY A 107 8.84 -15.82 -23.70
N ASN A 108 7.78 -16.33 -24.33
CA ASN A 108 6.68 -15.52 -24.83
C ASN A 108 5.77 -15.09 -23.68
N PHE A 109 5.38 -13.82 -23.67
CA PHE A 109 4.50 -13.28 -22.64
C PHE A 109 3.09 -13.85 -22.77
N ILE A 110 2.54 -14.36 -21.67
CA ILE A 110 1.17 -14.90 -21.61
C ILE A 110 0.25 -13.89 -20.93
N LYS A 111 0.58 -13.50 -19.69
CA LYS A 111 -0.34 -12.73 -18.85
C LYS A 111 0.36 -12.00 -17.71
N GLU A 112 -0.17 -10.84 -17.33
CA GLU A 112 0.16 -10.15 -16.08
C GLU A 112 -0.88 -10.49 -15.00
N TRP A 113 -0.39 -10.81 -13.80
CA TRP A 113 -1.19 -11.05 -12.60
C TRP A 113 -0.91 -9.94 -11.59
N SER A 114 -1.93 -9.53 -10.81
CA SER A 114 -1.77 -8.49 -9.80
C SER A 114 -0.88 -8.93 -8.63
N SER A 115 -0.72 -10.24 -8.40
CA SER A 115 0.20 -10.81 -7.41
C SER A 115 0.51 -12.28 -7.65
N ILE A 116 1.61 -12.77 -7.05
CA ILE A 116 1.92 -14.21 -6.96
C ILE A 116 0.74 -15.01 -6.41
N LEU A 117 0.05 -14.49 -5.39
CA LEU A 117 -1.07 -15.19 -4.77
C LEU A 117 -2.24 -15.36 -5.73
N GLU A 118 -2.51 -14.37 -6.57
CA GLU A 118 -3.56 -14.45 -7.60
C GLU A 118 -3.21 -15.50 -8.66
N ALA A 119 -1.98 -15.47 -9.17
CA ALA A 119 -1.49 -16.45 -10.13
C ALA A 119 -1.53 -17.87 -9.55
N SER A 120 -1.04 -18.04 -8.32
CA SER A 120 -1.04 -19.28 -7.56
C SER A 120 -2.44 -19.88 -7.44
N LYS A 121 -3.43 -19.09 -7.02
CA LYS A 121 -4.82 -19.55 -6.89
C LYS A 121 -5.46 -19.88 -8.22
N SER A 122 -5.22 -19.07 -9.25
CA SER A 122 -5.88 -19.22 -10.55
C SER A 122 -5.34 -20.40 -11.35
N LEU A 123 -4.05 -20.70 -11.22
CA LEU A 123 -3.38 -21.79 -11.92
C LEU A 123 -3.17 -23.02 -11.04
N ASN A 124 -3.57 -22.95 -9.77
CA ASN A 124 -3.33 -23.98 -8.75
C ASN A 124 -1.83 -24.36 -8.62
N ILE A 125 -0.95 -23.35 -8.59
CA ILE A 125 0.50 -23.50 -8.46
C ILE A 125 0.93 -23.03 -7.07
N ASP A 126 1.88 -23.73 -6.45
CA ASP A 126 2.46 -23.30 -5.18
C ASP A 126 3.12 -21.91 -5.29
N ASN A 127 2.70 -20.98 -4.43
CA ASN A 127 3.18 -19.60 -4.42
C ASN A 127 4.68 -19.48 -4.09
N SER A 128 5.22 -20.42 -3.32
CA SER A 128 6.64 -20.46 -2.94
C SER A 128 7.49 -20.85 -4.14
N ASN A 129 7.00 -21.76 -4.98
CA ASN A 129 7.65 -22.12 -6.24
C ASN A 129 7.65 -20.96 -7.23
N ILE A 130 6.52 -20.26 -7.44
CA ILE A 130 6.50 -19.03 -8.25
C ILE A 130 7.52 -18.00 -7.73
N GLY A 131 7.59 -17.82 -6.41
CA GLY A 131 8.58 -16.94 -5.78
C GLY A 131 10.03 -17.36 -6.04
N LYS A 132 10.33 -18.66 -5.99
CA LYS A 132 11.67 -19.21 -6.27
C LYS A 132 12.09 -19.02 -7.74
N VAL A 133 11.17 -19.14 -8.69
CA VAL A 133 11.46 -18.91 -10.13
C VAL A 133 11.94 -17.48 -10.35
N ARG A 134 11.19 -16.50 -9.84
CA ARG A 134 11.57 -15.10 -9.94
C ARG A 134 12.90 -14.78 -9.24
N MET A 135 13.24 -15.50 -8.16
CA MET A 135 14.55 -15.37 -7.50
C MET A 135 15.70 -16.10 -8.25
N GLY A 136 15.42 -16.76 -9.38
CA GLY A 136 16.40 -17.57 -10.11
C GLY A 136 16.82 -18.85 -9.39
N LYS A 137 16.09 -19.28 -8.35
CA LYS A 137 16.42 -20.49 -7.57
C LYS A 137 15.95 -21.77 -8.25
N ILE A 138 14.93 -21.68 -9.09
CA ILE A 138 14.42 -22.76 -9.95
C ILE A 138 14.06 -22.16 -11.30
N ASN A 139 14.01 -22.99 -12.35
CA ASN A 139 13.86 -22.49 -13.72
C ASN A 139 12.40 -22.21 -14.12
N SER A 140 11.44 -22.95 -13.54
CA SER A 140 10.02 -22.80 -13.86
C SER A 140 9.12 -23.29 -12.71
N ALA A 141 7.85 -22.89 -12.74
CA ALA A 141 6.82 -23.37 -11.81
C ALA A 141 5.49 -23.51 -12.56
N GLY A 142 4.88 -24.69 -12.47
CA GLY A 142 3.63 -25.01 -13.18
C GLY A 142 3.73 -24.95 -14.71
N GLY A 143 4.93 -25.15 -15.28
CA GLY A 143 5.18 -25.06 -16.73
C GLY A 143 5.43 -23.64 -17.26
N TYR A 144 5.62 -22.66 -16.37
CA TYR A 144 5.79 -21.25 -16.75
C TYR A 144 7.06 -20.63 -16.16
N ILE A 145 7.58 -19.61 -16.85
CA ILE A 145 8.60 -18.69 -16.35
C ILE A 145 7.90 -17.49 -15.71
N TRP A 146 8.44 -17.00 -14.58
CA TRP A 146 7.84 -15.94 -13.78
C TRP A 146 8.82 -14.79 -13.55
N ARG A 147 8.38 -13.55 -13.81
CA ARG A 147 9.18 -12.33 -13.58
C ARG A 147 8.36 -11.28 -12.82
N ILE A 148 9.03 -10.35 -12.12
CA ILE A 148 8.37 -9.18 -11.54
C ILE A 148 8.36 -8.03 -12.54
N LYS A 149 7.22 -7.35 -12.66
CA LYS A 149 7.02 -6.24 -13.60
C LYS A 149 7.99 -5.07 -13.45
N ASN A 150 8.54 -4.86 -12.26
CA ASN A 150 9.38 -3.70 -11.92
C ASN A 150 10.84 -4.07 -11.52
N GLU A 151 11.34 -5.24 -11.91
CA GLU A 151 12.74 -5.63 -11.70
C GLU A 151 13.38 -5.87 -13.08
N TYR A 152 13.97 -4.80 -13.64
CA TYR A 152 15.00 -4.85 -14.69
C TYR A 152 16.22 -4.12 -14.15
#